data_AF-A0A2V8RJI8-F1
#
_entry.id   AF-A0A2V8RJI8-F1
#
_cell.length_a   1.000
_cell.length_b   1.000
_cell.length_c   1.000
_cell.angle_alpha   90.00
_cell.angle_beta   90.00
_cell.angle_gamma   90.00
#
_symmetry.space_group_name_H-M   'P 1'
#
loop_
_entity.id
_entity.type
_entity.pdbx_description
1 polymer ?
#
loop_
_entity_poly.entity_id
_entity_poly.type
_entity_poly.pdbx_seq_one_letter_code
_entity_poly.pdbx_strand_id
1 'polypeptide(L)'
;MRPIGNKLYRESATRLEEAVALDQEILRLEDSIRKLKIDFDIFFNGATKRPPLEARARLESNLKRISDDRALTYAQRYRLTSIVARYTSYRELWRRNLKARGDDLI
;
A
#
# COMPACT_ATOMS: atom_id res chain seq x y z
N MET A 1 -19.61 -16.65 43.53
CA MET A 1 -18.55 -15.69 43.14
C MET A 1 -18.47 -15.66 41.62
N ARG A 2 -18.89 -14.57 40.95
CA ARG A 2 -18.82 -14.48 39.47
C ARG A 2 -17.39 -14.11 39.07
N PRO A 3 -16.72 -14.83 38.14
CA PRO A 3 -15.39 -14.45 37.71
C PRO A 3 -15.47 -13.17 36.87
N ILE A 4 -15.06 -12.05 37.47
CA ILE A 4 -14.82 -10.78 36.79
C ILE A 4 -13.48 -10.94 36.06
N GLY A 5 -13.47 -11.64 34.93
CA GLY A 5 -12.19 -12.05 34.33
C GLY A 5 -12.11 -12.24 32.83
N ASN A 6 -13.21 -12.15 32.06
CA ASN A 6 -13.17 -12.59 30.65
C ASN A 6 -13.31 -11.48 29.59
N LYS A 7 -13.76 -10.27 29.97
CA LYS A 7 -14.04 -9.19 29.01
C LYS A 7 -12.77 -8.46 28.54
N LEU A 8 -11.84 -8.21 29.46
CA LEU A 8 -10.61 -7.46 29.19
C LEU A 8 -9.64 -8.24 28.28
N TYR A 9 -9.49 -9.55 28.49
CA TYR A 9 -8.62 -10.38 27.66
C TYR A 9 -9.10 -10.49 26.21
N ARG A 10 -10.42 -10.65 26.01
CA ARG A 10 -11.00 -10.69 24.67
C ARG A 10 -10.72 -9.40 23.89
N GLU A 11 -10.93 -8.26 24.52
CA GLU A 11 -10.67 -6.96 23.88
C GLU A 11 -9.18 -6.75 23.55
N SER A 12 -8.27 -7.19 24.44
CA SER A 12 -6.84 -7.13 24.18
C SER A 12 -6.40 -8.05 23.04
N ALA A 13 -6.98 -9.25 22.96
CA ALA A 13 -6.70 -10.20 21.88
C ALA A 13 -7.18 -9.66 20.53
N THR A 14 -8.38 -9.08 20.47
CA THR A 14 -8.91 -8.45 19.24
C THR A 14 -8.00 -7.33 18.73
N ARG A 15 -7.50 -6.45 19.62
CA ARG A 15 -6.56 -5.39 19.21
C ARG A 15 -5.23 -5.91 18.68
N LEU A 16 -4.72 -7.02 19.23
CA LEU A 16 -3.51 -7.66 18.72
C LEU A 16 -3.75 -8.28 17.34
N GLU A 17 -4.88 -8.96 17.16
CA GLU A 17 -5.29 -9.53 15.88
C GLU A 17 -5.43 -8.45 14.80
N GLU A 18 -6.07 -7.32 15.14
CA GLU A 18 -6.19 -6.14 14.26
C GLU A 18 -4.81 -5.58 13.89
N ALA A 19 -3.92 -5.42 14.86
CA ALA A 19 -2.56 -4.94 14.60
C ALA A 19 -1.78 -5.88 13.67
N VAL A 20 -1.86 -7.20 13.89
CA VAL A 20 -1.23 -8.19 13.02
C VAL A 20 -1.84 -8.16 11.61
N ALA A 21 -3.16 -8.02 11.49
CA ALA A 21 -3.81 -7.89 10.20
C ALA A 21 -3.32 -6.65 9.43
N LEU A 22 -3.20 -5.51 10.11
CA LEU A 22 -2.65 -4.28 9.53
C LEU A 22 -1.20 -4.44 9.07
N ASP A 23 -0.36 -5.15 9.84
CA ASP A 23 1.01 -5.45 9.42
C ASP A 23 1.06 -6.28 8.14
N GLN A 24 0.18 -7.27 8.01
CA GLN A 24 0.06 -8.07 6.79
C GLN A 24 -0.43 -7.25 5.60
N GLU A 25 -1.36 -6.31 5.83
CA GLU A 25 -1.81 -5.39 4.77
C GLU A 25 -0.69 -4.45 4.31
N ILE A 26 0.10 -3.91 5.24
CA ILE A 26 1.26 -3.07 4.93
C ILE A 26 2.31 -3.86 4.15
N LEU A 27 2.55 -5.13 4.51
CA LEU A 27 3.42 -6.03 3.74
C LEU A 27 2.92 -6.24 2.30
N ARG A 28 1.61 -6.46 2.12
CA ARG A 28 1.00 -6.62 0.79
C ARG A 28 1.08 -5.35 -0.04
N LEU A 29 0.94 -4.17 0.57
CA LEU A 29 1.15 -2.89 -0.12
C LEU A 29 2.57 -2.79 -0.67
N GLU A 30 3.56 -3.17 0.14
CA GLU A 30 4.96 -3.10 -0.23
C GLU A 30 5.28 -4.04 -1.41
N ASP A 31 4.70 -5.24 -1.42
CA ASP A 31 4.76 -6.15 -2.56
C ASP A 31 4.07 -5.59 -3.81
N SER A 32 2.87 -5.02 -3.63
CA SER A 32 2.09 -4.42 -4.72
C SER A 32 2.85 -3.27 -5.39
N ILE A 33 3.60 -2.46 -4.64
CA ILE A 33 4.45 -1.39 -5.20
C ILE A 33 5.58 -1.99 -6.05
N ARG A 34 6.24 -3.04 -5.56
CA ARG A 34 7.32 -3.71 -6.31
C ARG A 34 6.78 -4.29 -7.62
N LYS A 35 5.63 -4.96 -7.56
CA LYS A 35 4.96 -5.50 -8.74
C LYS A 35 4.58 -4.40 -9.72
N LEU A 36 3.97 -3.32 -9.23
CA LEU A 36 3.58 -2.19 -10.07
C LEU A 36 4.80 -1.55 -10.77
N LYS A 37 5.95 -1.44 -10.08
CA LYS A 37 7.19 -1.00 -10.71
C LYS A 37 7.61 -1.91 -11.85
N ILE A 38 7.62 -3.22 -11.63
CA ILE A 38 7.95 -4.19 -12.67
C ILE A 38 6.99 -4.07 -13.85
N ASP A 39 5.68 -3.96 -13.60
CA ASP A 39 4.68 -3.82 -14.65
C ASP A 39 4.90 -2.54 -15.49
N PHE A 40 5.27 -1.42 -14.85
CA PHE A 40 5.67 -0.20 -15.55
C PHE A 40 6.97 -0.38 -16.32
N ASP A 41 7.99 -1.05 -15.75
CA ASP A 41 9.24 -1.33 -16.45
C ASP A 41 8.99 -2.19 -17.71
N ILE A 42 8.12 -3.20 -17.62
CA ILE A 42 7.68 -4.03 -18.76
C ILE A 42 6.99 -3.17 -19.83
N PHE A 43 6.08 -2.28 -19.43
CA PHE A 43 5.40 -1.34 -20.33
C PHE A 43 6.40 -0.41 -21.02
N PHE A 44 7.33 0.21 -20.26
CA PHE A 44 8.34 1.07 -20.85
C PHE A 44 9.32 0.31 -21.76
N ASN A 45 9.61 -0.96 -21.48
CA ASN A 45 10.39 -1.80 -22.40
C ASN A 45 9.60 -2.21 -23.66
N GLY A 46 8.31 -1.87 -23.77
CA GLY A 46 7.47 -2.15 -24.94
C GLY A 46 6.91 -3.57 -24.99
N ALA A 47 7.09 -4.36 -23.93
CA ALA A 47 6.55 -5.72 -23.85
C ALA A 47 5.02 -5.74 -23.63
N THR A 48 4.44 -4.64 -23.16
CA THR A 48 2.99 -4.43 -23.12
C THR A 48 2.63 -3.10 -23.79
N LYS A 49 1.45 -3.05 -24.41
CA LYS A 49 0.96 -1.85 -25.12
C LYS A 49 0.24 -0.84 -24.22
N ARG A 50 -0.12 -1.23 -22.99
CA ARG A 50 -0.96 -0.43 -22.09
C ARG A 50 -0.28 -0.31 -20.73
N PRO A 51 -0.29 0.90 -20.13
CA PRO A 51 0.24 1.08 -18.78
C PRO A 51 -0.65 0.36 -17.75
N PRO A 52 -0.09 -0.06 -16.60
CA PRO A 52 -0.81 -0.80 -15.56
C PRO A 52 -1.70 0.11 -14.68
N LEU A 53 -2.63 0.85 -15.30
CA LEU A 53 -3.47 1.85 -14.61
C LEU A 53 -4.38 1.25 -13.54
N GLU A 54 -4.97 0.09 -13.82
CA GLU A 54 -5.88 -0.56 -12.87
C GLU A 54 -5.11 -1.01 -11.62
N ALA A 55 -3.91 -1.57 -11.81
CA ALA A 55 -3.03 -1.95 -10.70
C ALA A 55 -2.60 -0.71 -9.89
N ARG A 56 -2.30 0.40 -10.56
CA ARG A 56 -2.02 1.69 -9.90
C ARG A 56 -3.21 2.17 -9.07
N ALA A 57 -4.41 2.21 -9.66
CA ALA A 57 -5.62 2.68 -8.98
C ALA A 57 -5.94 1.84 -7.74
N ARG A 58 -5.88 0.49 -7.85
CA ARG A 58 -6.08 -0.40 -6.71
C ARG A 58 -5.06 -0.16 -5.59
N LEU A 59 -3.80 0.07 -5.95
CA LEU A 59 -2.75 0.37 -4.98
C LEU A 59 -3.01 1.70 -4.27
N GLU A 60 -3.36 2.75 -5.01
CA GLU A 60 -3.70 4.06 -4.44
C GLU A 60 -4.90 3.99 -3.50
N SER A 61 -5.95 3.23 -3.85
CA SER A 61 -7.11 3.00 -2.98
C SER A 61 -6.71 2.30 -1.68
N ASN A 62 -5.89 1.26 -1.75
CA ASN A 62 -5.42 0.53 -0.55
C ASN A 62 -4.53 1.40 0.32
N LEU A 63 -3.63 2.17 -0.28
CA LEU A 63 -2.71 3.06 0.41
C LEU A 63 -3.48 4.18 1.14
N LYS A 64 -4.51 4.74 0.49
CA LYS A 64 -5.41 5.71 1.13
C LYS A 64 -6.18 5.10 2.29
N ARG A 65 -6.83 3.94 2.09
CA ARG A 65 -7.60 3.24 3.13
C ARG A 65 -6.76 2.99 4.38
N ILE A 66 -5.53 2.49 4.22
CA ILE A 66 -4.65 2.17 5.35
C ILE A 66 -4.12 3.47 5.99
N SER A 67 -3.82 4.51 5.20
CA SER A 67 -3.37 5.80 5.73
C SER A 67 -4.43 6.52 6.57
N ASP A 68 -5.70 6.37 6.21
CA ASP A 68 -6.84 6.95 6.93
C ASP A 68 -7.17 6.20 8.24
N ASP A 69 -6.55 5.04 8.48
CA ASP A 69 -6.76 4.24 9.69
C ASP A 69 -6.10 4.89 10.93
N ARG A 70 -6.93 5.16 11.95
CA ARG A 70 -6.51 5.77 13.22
C ARG A 70 -5.91 4.78 14.19
N ALA A 71 -6.11 3.48 13.99
CA ALA A 71 -5.62 2.41 14.86
C ALA A 71 -4.15 2.03 14.59
N LEU A 72 -3.51 2.62 13.58
CA LEU A 72 -2.10 2.37 13.26
C LEU A 72 -1.18 2.69 14.45
N THR A 73 -0.36 1.70 14.82
CA THR A 73 0.74 1.89 15.76
C THR A 73 1.82 2.81 15.18
N TYR A 74 2.70 3.32 16.04
CA TYR A 74 3.79 4.20 15.60
C TYR A 74 4.73 3.52 14.58
N ALA A 75 5.07 2.25 14.81
CA ALA A 75 5.92 1.47 13.90
C ALA A 75 5.24 1.27 12.53
N GLN A 76 3.95 0.94 12.52
CA GLN A 76 3.16 0.80 11.29
C GLN A 76 3.08 2.12 10.52
N ARG A 77 2.83 3.23 11.21
CA ARG A 77 2.80 4.57 10.60
C ARG A 77 4.13 4.92 9.97
N TYR A 78 5.24 4.71 10.69
CA TYR A 78 6.58 4.94 10.16
C TYR A 78 6.85 4.12 8.89
N ARG A 79 6.51 2.82 8.92
CA ARG A 79 6.66 1.94 7.76
C ARG A 79 5.80 2.42 6.58
N LEU A 80 4.54 2.77 6.84
CA LEU A 80 3.64 3.30 5.84
C LEU A 80 4.18 4.60 5.22
N THR A 81 4.70 5.53 6.02
CA THR A 81 5.34 6.76 5.50
C THR A 81 6.49 6.45 4.55
N SER A 82 7.34 5.46 4.87
CA SER A 82 8.42 5.03 3.97
C SER A 82 7.88 4.47 2.64
N ILE A 83 6.83 3.66 2.71
CA ILE A 83 6.13 3.08 1.55
C ILE A 83 5.53 4.18 0.67
N VAL A 84 4.84 5.17 1.26
CA VAL A 84 4.26 6.31 0.55
C VAL A 84 5.34 7.14 -0.15
N ALA A 85 6.46 7.42 0.52
CA ALA A 85 7.57 8.15 -0.07
C ALA A 85 8.15 7.41 -1.29
N ARG A 86 8.37 6.10 -1.17
CA ARG A 86 8.85 5.25 -2.28
C ARG A 86 7.87 5.24 -3.47
N TYR A 87 6.57 5.07 -3.19
CA TYR A 87 5.53 5.13 -4.21
C TYR A 87 5.53 6.48 -4.93
N THR A 88 5.67 7.58 -4.18
CA THR A 88 5.69 8.94 -4.72
C THR A 88 6.85 9.12 -5.68
N SER A 89 8.06 8.67 -5.31
CA SER A 89 9.23 8.71 -6.20
C SER A 89 9.01 7.93 -7.50
N TYR A 90 8.44 6.73 -7.42
CA TYR A 90 8.15 5.92 -8.62
C TYR A 90 7.08 6.55 -9.50
N ARG A 91 5.99 7.05 -8.90
CA ARG A 91 4.92 7.75 -9.63
C ARG A 91 5.47 8.94 -10.40
N GLU A 92 6.34 9.73 -9.79
CA GLU A 92 7.00 10.86 -10.44
C GLU A 92 7.91 10.43 -11.59
N LEU A 93 8.68 9.35 -11.42
CA LEU A 93 9.48 8.75 -12.48
C LEU A 93 8.60 8.31 -13.66
N TRP A 94 7.53 7.56 -13.40
CA TRP A 94 6.64 7.07 -14.45
C TRP A 94 5.95 8.21 -15.19
N ARG A 95 5.48 9.24 -14.47
CA ARG A 95 4.90 10.45 -15.07
C ARG A 95 5.86 11.10 -16.06
N ARG A 96 7.14 11.27 -15.67
CA ARG A 96 8.16 11.85 -16.57
C ARG A 96 8.39 10.97 -17.80
N ASN A 97 8.42 9.66 -17.64
CA ASN A 97 8.59 8.72 -18.76
C ASN A 97 7.40 8.71 -19.73
N LEU A 98 6.16 8.71 -19.21
CA LEU A 98 4.94 8.81 -20.02
C LEU A 98 4.94 10.11 -20.83
N LYS A 99 5.27 11.24 -20.18
CA LYS A 99 5.40 12.53 -20.85
C LYS A 99 6.45 12.52 -21.96
N ALA A 100 7.61 11.92 -21.73
CA ALA A 100 8.67 11.82 -22.74
C ALA A 100 8.24 10.99 -23.97
N ARG A 101 7.29 10.06 -23.80
CA ARG A 101 6.75 9.20 -24.86
C ARG A 101 5.55 9.79 -25.60
N GLY A 102 4.95 10.87 -25.07
CA GLY A 102 3.68 11.41 -25.58
C GLY A 102 2.45 10.68 -25.04
N ASP A 103 2.62 9.78 -24.06
CA ASP A 103 1.54 9.02 -23.42
C ASP A 103 0.96 9.76 -22.19
N ASP A 104 1.16 11.08 -22.07
CA ASP A 104 0.75 11.91 -20.91
C ASP A 104 -0.77 12.05 -20.75
N LEU A 105 -1.55 11.58 -21.73
CA LEU A 105 -3.02 11.62 -21.73
C LEU A 105 -3.66 10.41 -21.03
N ILE A 106 -2.85 9.52 -20.43
CA ILE A 106 -3.30 8.28 -19.77
C ILE A 106 -3.25 8.39 -18.24
#